data_AF-A0A962ZWM8-F1
#
_entry.id   AF-A0A962ZWM8-F1
#
_cell.length_a   1.000
_cell.length_b   1.000
_cell.length_c   1.000
_cell.angle_alpha   90.00
_cell.angle_beta   90.00
_cell.angle_gamma   90.00
#
_symmetry.space_group_name_H-M   'P 1'
#
loop_
_entity.id
_entity.type
_entity.pdbx_description
1 polymer ?
#
loop_
_entity_poly.entity_id
_entity_poly.type
_entity_poly.pdbx_seq_one_letter_code
_entity_poly.pdbx_strand_id
1 'polypeptide(L)'
;MYSHLLSRLANIVLRGLTLACRLLLILLLARFLPASDVGLFGLFFISVNFGLTLAGLNFHSYSNREAIGADGHGKSQLLFNQLVLYLLAYLLMLPLAVATFQAGLLPWTLFG
;
A
#
# COMPACT_ATOMS: atom_id res chain seq x y z
N MET A 1 -13.72 -26.17 20.68
CA MET A 1 -12.26 -26.24 20.41
C MET A 1 -11.95 -26.43 18.91
N TYR A 2 -12.66 -27.29 18.18
CA TYR A 2 -12.46 -27.49 16.72
C TYR A 2 -12.78 -26.26 15.83
N SER A 3 -13.77 -25.45 16.20
CA SER A 3 -14.16 -24.26 15.42
C SER A 3 -13.03 -23.24 15.27
N HIS A 4 -12.25 -23.00 16.33
CA HIS A 4 -11.11 -22.08 16.30
C HIS A 4 -9.95 -22.56 15.42
N LEU A 5 -9.71 -23.87 15.36
CA LEU A 5 -8.67 -24.45 14.50
C LEU A 5 -9.07 -24.35 13.03
N LEU A 6 -10.34 -24.60 12.71
CA LEU A 6 -10.86 -24.47 11.35
C LEU A 6 -10.80 -23.02 10.85
N SER A 7 -11.19 -22.04 11.67
CA SER A 7 -11.07 -20.61 11.32
C SER A 7 -9.62 -20.16 11.14
N ARG A 8 -8.70 -20.67 11.96
CA ARG A 8 -7.26 -20.39 11.81
C ARG A 8 -6.70 -20.97 10.52
N LEU A 9 -7.02 -22.22 10.21
CA LEU A 9 -6.62 -22.86 8.96
C LEU A 9 -7.19 -22.13 7.74
N ALA A 10 -8.47 -21.77 7.77
CA ALA A 10 -9.10 -20.99 6.71
C ALA A 10 -8.38 -19.64 6.48
N ASN A 11 -8.02 -18.90 7.55
CA ASN A 11 -7.28 -17.65 7.44
C ASN A 11 -5.86 -17.84 6.86
N ILE A 12 -5.17 -18.91 7.24
CA ILE A 12 -3.83 -19.22 6.72
C ILE A 12 -3.93 -19.60 5.24
N VAL A 13 -4.89 -20.44 4.86
CA VAL A 13 -5.12 -20.85 3.48
C VAL A 13 -5.50 -19.65 2.61
N LEU A 14 -6.38 -18.77 3.10
CA LEU A 14 -6.77 -17.57 2.36
C LEU A 14 -5.58 -16.61 2.15
N ARG A 15 -4.72 -16.44 3.16
CA ARG A 15 -3.47 -15.68 3.04
C ARG A 15 -2.48 -16.35 2.08
N GLY A 16 -2.35 -17.67 2.14
CA GLY A 16 -1.50 -18.43 1.22
C GLY A 16 -1.98 -18.32 -0.23
N LEU A 17 -3.29 -18.43 -0.45
CA LEU A 17 -3.90 -18.35 -1.78
C LEU A 17 -3.76 -16.96 -2.39
N THR A 18 -3.95 -15.90 -1.59
CA THR A 18 -3.75 -14.52 -2.06
C THR A 18 -2.29 -14.26 -2.44
N LEU A 19 -1.33 -14.75 -1.66
CA LEU A 19 0.09 -14.66 -1.99
C LEU A 19 0.43 -15.45 -3.26
N ALA A 20 -0.08 -16.68 -3.38
CA ALA A 20 0.13 -17.53 -4.55
C ALA A 20 -0.46 -16.91 -5.83
N CYS A 21 -1.69 -16.37 -5.77
CA CYS A 21 -2.28 -15.64 -6.89
C CYS A 21 -1.42 -14.44 -7.31
N ARG A 22 -0.97 -13.63 -6.35
CA ARG A 22 -0.12 -12.47 -6.63
C ARG A 22 1.20 -12.88 -7.30
N LEU A 23 1.82 -13.97 -6.83
CA LEU A 23 3.04 -14.51 -7.42
C LEU A 23 2.80 -14.99 -8.85
N LEU A 24 1.74 -15.78 -9.08
CA LEU A 24 1.38 -16.28 -10.40
C LEU A 24 1.10 -15.14 -11.38
N LEU A 25 0.39 -14.09 -10.95
CA LEU A 25 0.12 -12.93 -11.79
C LEU A 25 1.41 -12.20 -12.21
N ILE A 26 2.38 -12.04 -11.30
CA ILE A 26 3.67 -11.42 -11.62
C ILE A 26 4.46 -12.28 -12.62
N LEU A 27 4.48 -13.61 -12.43
CA LEU A 27 5.13 -14.53 -13.38
C LEU A 27 4.45 -14.54 -14.74
N LEU A 28 3.12 -14.44 -14.76
CA LEU A 28 2.34 -14.31 -15.99
C LEU A 28 2.70 -13.02 -16.71
N LEU A 29 2.75 -11.89 -15.98
CA LEU A 29 3.17 -10.61 -16.53
C LEU A 29 4.57 -10.69 -17.15
N ALA A 30 5.51 -11.34 -16.46
CA ALA A 30 6.87 -11.59 -16.95
C ALA A 30 6.93 -12.47 -18.22
N ARG A 31 5.91 -13.31 -18.44
CA ARG A 31 5.82 -14.18 -19.63
C ARG A 31 5.14 -13.50 -20.83
N PHE A 32 4.17 -12.62 -20.59
CA PHE A 32 3.39 -11.99 -21.66
C PHE A 32 3.92 -10.61 -22.07
N LEU A 33 4.68 -9.92 -21.21
CA LEU A 33 5.26 -8.62 -21.53
C LEU A 33 6.77 -8.72 -21.81
N PRO A 34 7.31 -7.82 -22.64
CA PRO A 34 8.75 -7.63 -22.78
C PRO A 34 9.40 -7.35 -21.40
N ALA A 35 10.63 -7.82 -21.20
CA ALA A 35 11.35 -7.63 -19.95
C ALA A 35 11.51 -6.15 -19.54
N SER A 36 11.58 -5.23 -20.51
CA SER A 36 11.58 -3.78 -20.29
C SER A 36 10.32 -3.29 -19.60
N ASP A 37 9.15 -3.77 -20.04
CA ASP A 37 7.85 -3.26 -19.63
C ASP A 37 7.47 -3.82 -18.25
N VAL A 38 7.86 -5.06 -17.98
CA VAL A 38 7.73 -5.70 -16.66
C VAL A 38 8.62 -4.98 -15.64
N GLY A 39 9.83 -4.58 -16.04
CA GLY A 39 10.74 -3.79 -15.21
C GLY A 39 10.17 -2.40 -14.88
N LEU A 40 9.63 -1.70 -15.88
CA LEU A 40 8.95 -0.40 -15.68
C LEU A 40 7.72 -0.53 -14.78
N PHE A 41 6.90 -1.56 -15.00
CA PHE A 41 5.77 -1.86 -14.14
C PHE A 41 6.22 -2.13 -12.70
N GLY A 42 7.28 -2.91 -12.50
CA GLY A 42 7.84 -3.19 -11.19
C GLY A 42 8.33 -1.93 -10.47
N LEU A 43 9.07 -1.07 -11.17
CA LEU A 43 9.53 0.23 -10.65
C LEU A 43 8.37 1.14 -10.26
N PHE A 44 7.37 1.27 -11.12
CA PHE A 44 6.17 2.05 -10.84
C PHE A 44 5.40 1.48 -9.65
N PHE A 45 5.16 0.17 -9.65
CA PHE A 45 4.44 -0.53 -8.60
C PHE A 45 5.11 -0.36 -7.23
N ILE A 46 6.43 -0.54 -7.15
CA ILE A 46 7.20 -0.37 -5.91
C ILE A 46 7.16 1.09 -5.46
N SER A 47 7.32 2.05 -6.38
CA SER A 47 7.26 3.48 -6.05
C SER A 47 5.92 3.87 -5.41
N VAL A 48 4.81 3.39 -5.98
CA VAL A 48 3.46 3.62 -5.42
C VAL A 48 3.29 2.93 -4.07
N ASN A 49 3.75 1.68 -3.91
CA ASN A 49 3.59 0.94 -2.65
C ASN A 49 4.46 1.51 -1.52
N PHE A 50 5.68 1.95 -1.82
CA PHE A 50 6.52 2.68 -0.87
C PHE A 50 5.88 4.01 -0.49
N GLY A 51 5.35 4.75 -1.46
CA GLY A 51 4.60 5.97 -1.22
C GLY A 51 3.39 5.76 -0.31
N LEU A 52 2.59 4.73 -0.57
CA LEU A 52 1.44 4.36 0.26
C LEU A 52 1.86 3.94 1.67
N THR A 53 2.98 3.24 1.81
CA THR A 53 3.50 2.81 3.10
C THR A 53 3.99 4.00 3.93
N LEU A 54 4.69 4.95 3.29
CA LEU A 54 5.18 6.17 3.93
C LEU A 54 4.05 7.16 4.22
N ALA A 55 3.05 7.25 3.34
CA ALA A 55 1.84 8.03 3.57
C ALA A 55 0.94 7.40 4.65
N GLY A 56 0.92 6.08 4.75
CA GLY A 56 0.10 5.31 5.68
C GLY A 56 0.67 5.19 7.09
N LEU A 57 2.00 5.25 7.24
CA LEU A 57 2.82 5.23 8.48
C LEU A 57 2.21 4.53 9.70
N ASN A 58 1.53 3.40 9.48
CA ASN A 58 0.81 2.62 10.50
C ASN A 58 -0.18 3.42 11.39
N PHE A 59 -0.57 4.64 11.02
CA PHE A 59 -1.52 5.45 11.79
C PHE A 59 -2.91 4.81 11.86
N HIS A 60 -3.22 3.92 10.93
CA HIS A 60 -4.44 3.12 10.96
C HIS A 60 -4.51 2.19 12.18
N SER A 61 -3.40 1.59 12.60
CA SER A 61 -3.35 0.71 13.78
C SER A 61 -3.44 1.46 15.10
N TYR A 62 -2.89 2.68 15.16
CA TYR A 62 -2.99 3.55 16.33
C TYR A 62 -4.39 4.16 16.44
N SER A 63 -4.91 4.73 15.34
CA SER A 63 -6.23 5.34 15.30
C SER A 63 -7.35 4.33 15.57
N ASN A 64 -7.23 3.09 15.07
CA ASN A 64 -8.25 2.06 15.33
C ASN A 64 -8.30 1.64 16.80
N ARG A 65 -7.18 1.71 17.55
CA ARG A 65 -7.16 1.40 18.98
C ARG A 65 -7.78 2.51 19.82
N GLU A 66 -7.50 3.77 19.50
CA GLU A 66 -8.12 4.92 20.19
C GLU A 66 -9.60 5.12 19.82
N ALA A 67 -9.97 4.84 18.56
CA ALA A 67 -11.36 4.99 18.08
C ALA A 67 -12.36 4.04 18.75
N ILE A 68 -11.92 2.87 19.22
CA ILE A 68 -12.78 1.88 19.92
C ILE A 68 -13.08 2.34 21.36
N GLY A 69 -12.22 3.18 21.97
CA GLY A 69 -12.37 3.65 23.35
C GLY A 69 -12.84 5.11 23.52
N ALA A 70 -12.92 5.89 22.44
CA ALA A 70 -13.17 7.33 22.52
C ALA A 70 -14.66 7.71 22.35
N ASP A 71 -15.15 8.62 23.20
CA ASP A 71 -16.43 9.31 23.02
C ASP A 71 -16.41 10.25 21.80
N GLY A 72 -17.59 10.55 21.24
CA GLY A 72 -17.76 11.14 19.90
C GLY A 72 -16.90 12.37 19.57
N HIS A 73 -16.54 13.20 20.55
CA HIS A 73 -15.66 14.35 20.37
C HIS A 73 -14.19 13.97 20.06
N GLY A 74 -13.69 12.88 20.65
CA GLY A 74 -12.32 12.39 20.39
C GLY A 74 -12.16 11.78 18.99
N LYS A 75 -13.24 11.22 18.42
CA LYS A 75 -13.24 10.61 17.07
C LYS A 75 -13.02 11.64 15.96
N SER A 76 -13.59 12.84 16.10
CA SER A 76 -13.42 13.92 15.12
C SER A 76 -11.98 14.45 15.12
N GLN A 77 -11.38 14.61 16.30
CA GLN A 77 -9.98 15.04 16.42
C GLN A 77 -9.01 13.99 15.88
N LEU A 78 -9.33 12.70 16.08
CA LEU A 78 -8.57 11.58 15.51
C LEU A 78 -8.58 11.63 13.97
N LEU A 79 -9.76 11.83 13.38
CA LEU A 79 -9.93 11.98 11.93
C LEU A 79 -9.17 13.19 11.38
N PHE A 80 -9.24 14.32 12.08
CA PHE A 80 -8.52 15.54 11.68
C PHE A 80 -7.00 15.33 11.72
N ASN A 81 -6.47 14.73 12.78
CA ASN A 81 -5.06 14.38 12.86
C ASN A 81 -4.64 13.40 11.77
N GLN A 82 -5.46 12.39 11.45
CA GLN A 82 -5.21 11.48 10.34
C GLN A 82 -5.15 12.22 9.00
N LEU A 83 -6.09 13.13 8.77
CA LEU A 83 -6.16 13.93 7.55
C LEU A 83 -4.94 14.86 7.40
N VAL A 84 -4.55 15.55 8.48
CA VAL A 84 -3.36 16.40 8.51
C VAL A 84 -2.10 15.58 8.24
N LEU A 85 -1.99 14.38 8.82
CA LEU A 85 -0.83 13.51 8.63
C LEU A 85 -0.75 12.98 7.20
N TYR A 86 -1.87 12.60 6.61
CA TYR A 86 -1.94 12.23 5.19
C TYR A 86 -1.57 13.40 4.28
N LEU A 87 -2.07 14.61 4.56
CA LEU A 87 -1.73 15.82 3.80
C LEU A 87 -0.23 16.11 3.85
N LEU A 88 0.36 16.06 5.05
CA LEU A 88 1.78 16.36 5.25
C LEU A 88 2.67 15.27 4.63
N ALA A 89 2.26 14.00 4.74
CA ALA A 89 2.97 12.91 4.09
C ALA A 89 2.87 12.99 2.56
N TYR A 90 1.71 13.38 1.99
CA TYR A 90 1.58 13.65 0.55
C TYR A 90 2.40 14.86 0.11
N LEU A 91 2.46 15.92 0.92
CA LEU A 91 3.28 17.10 0.64
C LEU A 91 4.77 16.75 0.56
N LEU A 92 5.25 15.78 1.34
CA LEU A 92 6.63 15.28 1.28
C LEU A 92 6.83 14.21 0.17
N MET A 93 5.83 13.36 -0.06
CA MET A 93 5.91 12.30 -1.08
C MET A 93 5.84 12.83 -2.50
N LEU A 94 5.01 13.85 -2.77
CA LEU A 94 4.88 14.45 -4.10
C LEU A 94 6.22 14.97 -4.67
N PRO A 95 7.01 15.79 -3.96
CA PRO A 95 8.30 16.24 -4.49
C PRO A 95 9.29 15.08 -4.66
N LEU A 96 9.23 14.07 -3.77
CA LEU A 96 10.05 12.87 -3.91
C LEU A 96 9.66 12.05 -5.16
N ALA A 97 8.37 11.94 -5.44
CA ALA A 97 7.85 11.31 -6.65
C ALA A 97 8.26 12.10 -7.89
N VAL A 98 8.17 13.44 -7.90
CA VAL A 98 8.66 14.25 -9.01
C VAL A 98 10.18 14.07 -9.22
N ALA A 99 10.95 13.93 -8.14
CA ALA A 99 12.38 13.68 -8.23
C ALA A 99 12.72 12.33 -8.88
N THR A 100 11.89 11.28 -8.70
CA THR A 100 12.13 9.99 -9.39
C THR A 100 11.90 10.08 -10.91
N PHE A 101 10.98 10.92 -11.38
CA PHE A 101 10.81 11.23 -12.81
C PHE A 101 11.99 12.04 -13.37
N GLN A 102 12.51 13.02 -12.63
CA GLN A 102 13.69 13.80 -13.05
C GLN A 102 14.97 12.96 -13.10
N ALA A 103 15.12 12.00 -12.18
CA ALA A 103 16.26 11.08 -12.14
C ALA A 103 16.25 10.05 -13.29
N GLY A 104 15.22 10.04 -14.16
CA GLY A 104 15.12 9.11 -15.29
C GLY A 104 14.78 7.67 -14.88
N LEU A 105 14.41 7.43 -13.62
CA LEU A 105 13.98 6.11 -13.12
C LEU A 105 12.62 5.70 -13.67
N LEU A 106 11.75 6.69 -13.97
CA LEU A 106 10.43 6.49 -14.55
C LEU A 106 10.29 7.37 -15.80
N PRO A 107 9.89 6.81 -16.96
CA PRO A 107 9.67 7.59 -18.16
C PRO A 107 8.41 8.46 -18.03
N TRP A 108 8.50 9.69 -18.52
CA TRP A 108 7.40 10.67 -18.54
C TRP A 108 6.20 10.20 -19.38
N THR A 109 6.34 9.13 -20.18
CA THR A 109 5.26 8.51 -20.96
C THR A 109 4.15 7.90 -20.11
N LEU A 110 4.37 7.73 -18.80
CA LEU A 110 3.31 7.34 -17.85
C LEU A 110 2.38 8.50 -17.47
N PHE A 111 2.84 9.75 -17.59
CA PHE A 111 2.01 10.95 -17.53
C PHE A 111 1.48 11.23 -18.93
N GLY A 112 0.47 10.45 -19.34
CA GLY A 112 -0.35 10.73 -20.53
C GLY A 112 -1.38 11.81 -20.23
#